data_AF-A0A8S0YAG9-F1
#
_entry.id   AF-A0A8S0YAG9-F1
#
_cell.length_a   1.000
_cell.length_b   1.000
_cell.length_c   1.000
_cell.angle_alpha   90.00
_cell.angle_beta   90.00
_cell.angle_gamma   90.00
#
_symmetry.space_group_name_H-M   'P 1'
#
loop_
_entity.id
_entity.type
_entity.pdbx_description
1 polymer ?
#
loop_
_entity_poly.entity_id
_entity_poly.type
_entity_poly.pdbx_seq_one_letter_code
_entity_poly.pdbx_strand_id
1 'polypeptide(L)'
;MSNLAIKQATYQDIVDLPANRAGEIINDQIEAHPRPAPIPAVASSFIGRALLSPLQKGRDGPGRCWIIGEPECPLGPDVLIPDLAGWSK
;
A
#
# COMPACT_ATOMS: atom_id res chain seq x y z
N MET A 1 -33.27 -20.24 -4.84
CA MET A 1 -32.38 -19.35 -4.05
C MET A 1 -31.66 -18.45 -5.04
N SER A 2 -31.88 -17.14 -4.99
CA SER A 2 -31.20 -16.18 -5.84
C SER A 2 -29.71 -16.18 -5.50
N ASN A 3 -28.87 -16.58 -6.45
CA ASN A 3 -27.43 -16.42 -6.35
C ASN A 3 -27.15 -14.91 -6.41
N LEU A 4 -26.94 -14.28 -5.25
CA LEU A 4 -26.44 -12.90 -5.20
C LEU A 4 -25.04 -12.97 -5.81
N ALA A 5 -24.91 -12.56 -7.07
CA ALA A 5 -23.60 -12.36 -7.67
C ALA A 5 -22.86 -11.35 -6.78
N ILE A 6 -21.80 -11.81 -6.12
CA ILE A 6 -20.93 -10.92 -5.34
C ILE A 6 -20.34 -9.95 -6.36
N LYS A 7 -20.65 -8.66 -6.22
CA LYS A 7 -20.04 -7.61 -7.05
C LYS A 7 -18.54 -7.66 -6.76
N GLN A 8 -17.74 -8.01 -7.76
CA GLN A 8 -16.29 -7.95 -7.66
C GLN A 8 -15.87 -6.49 -7.49
N ALA A 9 -14.96 -6.24 -6.55
CA ALA A 9 -14.40 -4.92 -6.33
C ALA A 9 -13.59 -4.49 -7.56
N THR A 10 -13.71 -3.21 -7.88
CA THR A 10 -13.05 -2.57 -9.01
C THR A 10 -12.28 -1.36 -8.51
N TYR A 11 -11.36 -0.87 -9.31
CA TYR A 11 -10.61 0.35 -8.99
C TYR A 11 -11.52 1.56 -8.70
N GLN A 12 -12.70 1.62 -9.34
CA GLN A 12 -13.68 2.67 -9.07
C GLN A 12 -14.18 2.64 -7.62
N ASP A 13 -14.28 1.46 -7.01
CA ASP A 13 -14.67 1.35 -5.61
C ASP A 13 -13.63 1.98 -4.66
N ILE A 14 -12.34 2.00 -5.04
CA ILE A 14 -11.28 2.75 -4.32
C ILE A 14 -11.45 4.26 -4.53
N VAL A 15 -11.67 4.71 -5.77
CA VAL A 15 -11.85 6.13 -6.12
C VAL A 15 -13.06 6.73 -5.43
N ASP A 16 -14.12 5.95 -5.24
CA ASP A 16 -15.36 6.37 -4.60
C ASP A 16 -15.25 6.44 -3.05
N LEU A 17 -14.12 6.03 -2.46
CA LEU A 17 -13.91 6.13 -1.02
C LEU A 17 -13.83 7.60 -0.56
N PRO A 18 -14.30 7.87 0.67
CA PRO A 18 -14.03 9.15 1.32
C PRO A 18 -12.53 9.44 1.39
N ALA A 19 -12.12 10.69 1.16
CA ALA A 19 -10.70 11.07 1.10
C ALA A 19 -9.87 10.74 2.36
N ASN A 20 -10.53 10.57 3.52
CA ASN A 20 -9.90 10.19 4.78
C ASN A 20 -9.71 8.66 4.96
N ARG A 21 -10.05 7.87 3.95
CA ARG A 21 -9.84 6.43 3.91
C ARG A 21 -8.85 6.06 2.80
N ALA A 22 -8.14 4.97 3.04
CA ALA A 22 -7.43 4.22 2.04
C ALA A 22 -8.21 2.93 1.76
N GLY A 23 -8.11 2.42 0.54
CA GLY A 23 -8.80 1.22 0.09
C GLY A 23 -7.87 0.31 -0.68
N GLU A 24 -7.94 -0.98 -0.38
CA GLU A 24 -7.24 -2.03 -1.10
C GLU A 24 -8.25 -2.97 -1.76
N ILE A 25 -7.85 -3.60 -2.86
CA ILE A 25 -8.58 -4.72 -3.46
C ILE A 25 -7.78 -5.97 -3.19
N ILE A 26 -8.39 -6.92 -2.48
CA ILE A 26 -7.80 -8.21 -2.12
C ILE A 26 -8.83 -9.31 -2.38
N ASN A 27 -8.50 -10.26 -3.25
CA ASN A 27 -9.39 -11.39 -3.59
C ASN A 27 -10.79 -10.93 -4.03
N ASP A 28 -10.84 -9.98 -4.98
CA ASP A 28 -12.08 -9.37 -5.50
C ASP A 28 -12.92 -8.59 -4.46
N GLN A 29 -12.37 -8.27 -3.28
CA GLN A 29 -13.06 -7.51 -2.23
C GLN A 29 -12.35 -6.20 -1.90
N ILE A 30 -13.14 -5.17 -1.58
CA ILE A 30 -12.61 -3.88 -1.12
C ILE A 30 -12.41 -3.87 0.39
N GLU A 31 -11.17 -3.63 0.81
CA GLU A 31 -10.76 -3.48 2.21
C GLU A 31 -10.43 -2.02 2.48
N ALA A 32 -11.33 -1.31 3.16
CA ALA A 32 -11.18 0.12 3.42
C ALA A 32 -10.85 0.39 4.89
N HIS A 33 -9.77 1.12 5.13
CA HIS A 33 -9.30 1.49 6.46
C HIS A 33 -9.09 3.02 6.58
N PRO A 34 -9.15 3.59 7.79
CA PRO A 34 -8.78 4.99 8.00
C PRO A 34 -7.34 5.21 7.58
N ARG A 35 -7.01 6.38 7.03
CA ARG A 35 -5.59 6.74 6.84
C ARG A 35 -4.83 6.64 8.16
N PRO A 36 -3.53 6.27 8.14
CA PRO A 36 -2.76 6.06 9.36
C PRO A 36 -2.83 7.27 10.30
N ALA A 37 -3.17 7.01 11.56
CA ALA A 37 -3.03 8.01 12.60
C ALA A 37 -1.53 8.39 12.77
N PRO A 38 -1.21 9.53 13.41
CA PRO A 38 0.18 9.98 13.54
C PRO A 38 1.14 8.95 14.15
N ILE A 39 0.67 8.12 15.09
CA ILE A 39 1.53 7.12 15.77
C ILE A 39 1.98 6.01 14.80
N PRO A 40 1.06 5.27 14.11
CA PRO A 40 1.45 4.34 13.04
C PRO A 40 2.31 4.98 11.94
N ALA A 41 1.98 6.21 11.52
CA ALA A 41 2.75 6.91 10.48
C ALA A 41 4.20 7.19 10.91
N VAL A 42 4.40 7.57 12.18
CA VAL A 42 5.73 7.76 12.76
C VAL A 42 6.50 6.43 12.82
N ALA A 43 5.84 5.34 13.23
CA ALA A 43 6.46 4.02 13.26
C ALA A 43 6.93 3.58 11.86
N SER A 44 6.06 3.70 10.84
CA SER A 44 6.40 3.45 9.44
C SER A 44 7.58 4.32 8.98
N SER A 45 7.59 5.62 9.32
CA SER A 45 8.68 6.54 8.97
C SER A 45 10.03 6.12 9.56
N PHE A 46 10.07 5.64 10.82
CA PHE A 46 11.30 5.16 11.44
C PHE A 46 11.83 3.90 10.77
N ILE A 47 10.95 2.96 10.43
CA ILE A 47 11.30 1.75 9.69
C ILE A 47 11.81 2.14 8.29
N GLY A 48 11.08 3.00 7.58
CA GLY A 48 11.46 3.51 6.28
C GLY A 48 12.84 4.17 6.31
N ARG A 49 13.15 4.99 7.33
CA ARG A 49 14.47 5.61 7.49
C ARG A 49 15.59 4.58 7.62
N ALA A 50 15.36 3.52 8.40
CA ALA A 50 16.33 2.45 8.57
C ALA A 50 16.59 1.69 7.25
N LEU A 51 15.56 1.49 6.43
CA LEU A 51 15.66 0.83 5.13
C LEU A 51 16.29 1.73 4.04
N LEU A 52 15.91 3.01 4.01
CA LEU A 52 16.35 3.98 3.01
C LEU A 52 17.88 4.14 2.96
N SER A 53 18.57 4.03 4.10
CA SER A 53 20.02 4.22 4.17
C SER A 53 20.80 3.16 3.37
N PRO A 54 20.71 1.86 3.68
CA PRO A 54 21.43 0.82 2.93
C PRO A 54 20.78 0.50 1.58
N LEU A 55 19.44 0.48 1.49
CA LEU A 55 18.75 -0.06 0.32
C LEU A 55 18.61 0.96 -0.82
N GLN A 56 18.36 2.24 -0.52
CA GLN A 56 18.13 3.27 -1.54
C GLN A 56 19.28 4.25 -1.71
N LYS A 57 19.82 4.77 -0.60
CA LYS A 57 20.92 5.75 -0.62
C LYS A 57 22.29 5.11 -0.80
N GLY A 58 22.41 3.80 -0.59
CA GLY A 58 23.67 3.06 -0.68
C GLY A 58 24.67 3.41 0.43
N ARG A 59 24.20 3.98 1.54
CA ARG A 59 25.04 4.18 2.73
C ARG A 59 25.02 2.88 3.52
N ASP A 60 26.18 2.23 3.61
CA ASP A 60 26.35 0.92 4.22
C ASP A 60 25.57 -0.20 3.49
N GLY A 61 25.33 -0.04 2.18
CA GLY A 61 24.59 -1.01 1.38
C GLY A 61 24.61 -0.74 -0.13
N PRO A 62 23.97 -1.59 -0.94
CA PRO A 62 24.08 -1.55 -2.40
C PRO A 62 23.35 -0.36 -3.05
N GLY A 63 22.35 0.25 -2.40
CA GLY A 63 21.61 1.39 -2.98
C GLY A 63 20.76 1.04 -4.22
N ARG A 64 20.48 -0.25 -4.43
CA ARG A 64 19.80 -0.78 -5.62
C ARG A 64 18.31 -1.01 -5.43
N CYS A 65 17.69 -0.37 -4.45
CA CYS A 65 16.26 -0.52 -4.20
C CYS A 65 15.60 0.83 -3.99
N TRP A 66 14.43 1.05 -4.58
CA TRP A 66 13.54 2.16 -4.24
C TRP A 66 12.65 1.74 -3.08
N ILE A 67 12.57 2.55 -2.02
CA ILE A 67 11.66 2.39 -0.89
C ILE A 67 10.67 3.55 -0.94
N ILE A 68 9.38 3.22 -0.99
CA ILE A 68 8.28 4.18 -1.08
C ILE A 68 7.30 3.90 0.06
N GLY A 69 6.81 4.96 0.71
CA GLY A 69 5.78 4.87 1.75
C GLY A 69 4.38 5.05 1.16
N GLU A 70 3.43 4.25 1.67
CA GLU A 70 2.05 4.18 1.20
C GLU A 70 1.88 4.15 -0.34
N PRO A 71 2.67 3.38 -1.12
CA PRO A 71 2.49 3.32 -2.57
C PRO A 71 1.27 2.50 -2.95
N GLU A 72 0.56 2.91 -4.00
CA GLU A 72 -0.44 2.06 -4.65
C GLU A 72 0.26 1.00 -5.52
N CYS A 73 0.00 -0.27 -5.24
CA CYS A 73 0.67 -1.42 -5.84
C CYS A 73 -0.35 -2.33 -6.55
N PRO A 74 -0.54 -2.19 -7.88
CA PRO A 74 -1.31 -3.15 -8.65
C PRO A 74 -0.61 -4.52 -8.71
N LEU A 75 -1.34 -5.58 -8.37
CA LEU A 75 -0.88 -6.98 -8.39
C LEU A 75 -1.92 -7.85 -9.10
N GLY A 76 -1.94 -7.77 -10.43
CA GLY A 76 -2.97 -8.43 -11.22
C GLY A 76 -4.33 -7.76 -10.97
N PRO A 77 -5.38 -8.49 -10.53
CA PRO A 77 -6.67 -7.89 -10.20
C PRO A 77 -6.67 -7.15 -8.84
N ASP A 78 -5.70 -7.41 -7.98
CA ASP A 78 -5.59 -6.82 -6.66
C ASP A 78 -4.86 -5.46 -6.71
N VAL A 79 -5.17 -4.60 -5.74
CA VAL A 79 -4.52 -3.29 -5.55
C VAL A 79 -4.22 -3.14 -4.07
N LEU A 80 -2.94 -3.11 -3.70
CA LEU A 80 -2.50 -2.99 -2.31
C LEU A 80 -1.96 -1.60 -2.01
N ILE A 81 -2.09 -1.14 -0.76
CA ILE A 81 -1.51 0.12 -0.28
C ILE A 81 -0.70 -0.17 1.00
N PRO A 82 0.44 -0.87 0.89
CA PRO A 82 1.26 -1.18 2.05
C PRO A 82 1.85 0.09 2.67
N ASP A 83 2.10 0.09 3.97
CA ASP A 83 2.78 1.20 4.65
C ASP A 83 4.15 1.52 4.02
N LEU A 84 4.88 0.50 3.54
CA LEU A 84 6.17 0.60 2.84
C LEU A 84 6.29 -0.48 1.77
N ALA A 85 6.83 -0.16 0.60
CA ALA A 85 7.20 -1.14 -0.41
C ALA A 85 8.57 -0.84 -1.06
N GLY A 86 9.18 -1.88 -1.62
CA GLY A 86 10.53 -1.88 -2.17
C GLY A 86 10.61 -2.41 -3.60
N TRP A 87 11.36 -1.76 -4.49
CA TRP A 87 11.62 -2.22 -5.87
C TRP A 87 13.11 -2.26 -6.18
N SER A 88 13.60 -3.38 -6.71
CA SER A 88 14.96 -3.41 -7.24
C SER A 88 15.09 -2.47 -8.44
N LYS A 89 16.19 -1.74 -8.47
CA LYS A 89 16.71 -1.05 -9.66
C LYS A 89 17.37 -2.05 -10.60
#